data_AF-K7M6Z6-F1
#
_entry.id   AF-K7M6Z6-F1
#
_cell.length_a   1.000
_cell.length_b   1.000
_cell.length_c   1.000
_cell.angle_alpha   90.00
_cell.angle_beta   90.00
_cell.angle_gamma   90.00
#
_symmetry.space_group_name_H-M   'P 1'
#
loop_
_entity.id
_entity.type
_entity.pdbx_description
1 polymer ?
#
loop_
_entity_poly.entity_id
_entity_poly.type
_entity_poly.pdbx_seq_one_letter_code
_entity_poly.pdbx_strand_id
1 'polypeptide(L)'
;MYPIQYHKYRDGINNLLVLLIGGIPIAMPTVLSITMAICFHRLSQQGAITKCITTIEEMAGMDVLCSDKIRTLTLNKLSVDKNLIEVFSKGDEKDYVILLAARASRTENQDVIDVAIVGMLADPKEARAGIREVHFLPFNLVDKRTPLTYIDSDGNWHRSSKGAPEQILNLCNYKEDVRKRVHGMINN
;
A
#
# COMPACT_ATOMS: atom_id res chain seq x y z
N MET A 1 -53.88 -22.40 44.25
CA MET A 1 -52.98 -23.36 43.58
C MET A 1 -51.59 -22.75 43.65
N TYR A 2 -50.74 -23.35 44.50
CA TYR A 2 -50.04 -22.69 45.63
C TYR A 2 -50.97 -21.81 46.50
N PRO A 3 -51.06 -22.06 47.82
CA PRO A 3 -51.83 -21.19 48.71
C PRO A 3 -51.14 -19.83 48.70
N ILE A 4 -51.85 -18.81 48.25
CA ILE A 4 -51.34 -17.45 48.10
C ILE A 4 -51.01 -16.97 49.51
N GLN A 5 -49.74 -17.06 49.90
CA GLN A 5 -49.22 -16.48 51.12
C GLN A 5 -49.34 -14.96 51.00
N TYR A 6 -50.51 -14.41 51.32
CA TYR A 6 -50.72 -12.98 51.52
C TYR A 6 -50.03 -12.54 52.82
N HIS A 7 -48.70 -12.56 52.81
CA HIS A 7 -47.94 -11.91 53.86
C HIS A 7 -47.66 -10.47 53.44
N LYS A 8 -47.92 -9.53 54.35
CA LYS A 8 -47.64 -8.10 54.17
C LYS A 8 -46.20 -7.79 53.71
N TYR A 9 -45.23 -8.69 53.97
CA TYR A 9 -43.87 -8.53 53.47
C TYR A 9 -43.76 -8.65 51.94
N ARG A 10 -44.67 -9.38 51.27
CA ARG A 10 -44.62 -9.56 49.80
C ARG A 10 -44.81 -8.25 49.07
N ASP A 11 -45.68 -7.37 49.56
CA ASP A 11 -45.87 -6.04 48.98
C ASP A 11 -44.59 -5.20 49.12
N GLY A 12 -43.91 -5.31 50.27
CA GLY A 12 -42.60 -4.70 50.49
C GLY A 12 -41.53 -5.24 49.53
N ILE A 13 -41.46 -6.56 49.32
CA ILE A 13 -40.53 -7.19 48.38
C ILE A 13 -40.86 -6.80 46.93
N ASN A 14 -42.14 -6.79 46.54
CA ASN A 14 -42.57 -6.40 45.21
C ASN A 14 -42.22 -4.93 44.93
N ASN A 15 -42.45 -4.03 45.89
CA ASN A 15 -42.06 -2.63 45.77
C ASN A 15 -40.54 -2.47 45.66
N LEU A 16 -39.76 -3.21 46.45
CA LEU A 16 -38.30 -3.21 46.36
C LEU A 16 -37.80 -3.72 45.00
N LEU A 17 -38.43 -4.77 44.46
CA LEU A 17 -38.10 -5.34 43.16
C LEU A 17 -38.37 -4.33 42.03
N VAL A 18 -39.52 -3.64 42.06
CA VAL A 18 -39.85 -2.59 41.08
C VAL A 18 -38.86 -1.43 41.16
N LEU A 19 -38.49 -1.00 42.37
CA LEU A 19 -37.46 0.03 42.58
C LEU A 19 -36.10 -0.40 42.03
N LEU A 20 -35.70 -1.66 42.23
CA LEU A 20 -34.45 -2.21 41.68
C LEU A 20 -34.46 -2.23 40.16
N ILE A 21 -35.51 -2.78 39.54
CA ILE A 21 -35.62 -2.87 38.08
C ILE A 21 -35.63 -1.47 37.44
N GLY A 22 -36.35 -0.53 38.03
CA GLY A 22 -36.37 0.87 37.58
C GLY A 22 -35.06 1.62 37.84
N GLY A 23 -34.27 1.20 38.83
CA GLY A 23 -33.03 1.86 39.23
C GLY A 23 -31.79 1.46 38.44
N ILE A 24 -31.73 0.23 37.89
CA ILE A 24 -30.57 -0.28 37.13
C ILE A 24 -30.14 0.64 35.97
N PRO A 25 -31.06 1.17 35.13
CA PRO A 25 -30.68 1.99 33.99
C PRO A 25 -30.13 3.39 34.36
N ILE A 26 -30.30 3.85 35.60
CA ILE A 26 -29.93 5.23 36.01
C ILE A 26 -28.42 5.47 35.87
N ALA A 27 -27.59 4.45 36.14
CA ALA A 27 -26.14 4.56 36.06
C ALA A 27 -25.57 4.16 34.68
N MET A 28 -26.38 3.60 33.77
CA MET A 28 -25.92 3.10 32.46
C MET A 28 -25.18 4.16 31.62
N PRO A 29 -25.66 5.42 31.48
CA PRO A 29 -24.95 6.44 30.68
C PRO A 29 -23.56 6.76 31.22
N THR A 30 -23.42 6.77 32.55
CA THR A 30 -22.14 7.03 33.23
C THR A 30 -21.18 5.88 33.02
N VAL A 31 -21.64 4.64 33.17
CA VAL A 31 -20.80 3.44 32.96
C VAL A 31 -20.31 3.38 31.52
N LEU A 32 -21.19 3.56 30.53
CA LEU A 32 -20.82 3.58 29.11
C LEU A 32 -19.77 4.67 28.83
N SER A 33 -19.98 5.89 29.34
CA SER A 33 -19.06 7.00 29.15
C SER A 33 -17.67 6.74 29.74
N ILE A 34 -17.60 6.16 30.95
CA ILE A 34 -16.33 5.79 31.59
C ILE A 34 -15.63 4.68 30.78
N THR A 35 -16.36 3.64 30.38
CA THR A 35 -15.80 2.56 29.58
C THR A 35 -15.27 3.05 28.24
N MET A 36 -16.03 3.89 27.54
CA MET A 36 -15.58 4.50 26.28
C MET A 36 -14.35 5.38 26.50
N ALA A 37 -14.30 6.18 27.58
CA ALA A 37 -13.14 7.02 27.89
C ALA A 37 -11.87 6.20 28.14
N ILE A 38 -11.98 5.09 28.87
CA ILE A 38 -10.87 4.16 29.09
C ILE A 38 -10.43 3.51 27.78
N CYS A 39 -11.37 3.08 26.93
CA CYS A 39 -11.06 2.47 25.64
C CYS A 39 -10.39 3.48 24.68
N PHE A 40 -10.93 4.70 24.61
CA PHE A 40 -10.37 5.83 23.89
C PHE A 40 -8.93 6.11 24.31
N HIS A 41 -8.67 6.17 25.62
CA HIS A 41 -7.32 6.37 26.13
C HIS A 41 -6.37 5.22 25.74
N ARG A 42 -6.81 3.96 25.81
CA ARG A 42 -6.01 2.80 25.38
C ARG A 42 -5.69 2.83 23.88
N LEU A 43 -6.64 3.20 23.03
CA LEU A 43 -6.42 3.36 21.60
C LEU A 43 -5.43 4.49 21.30
N SER A 44 -5.54 5.61 22.01
CA SER A 44 -4.56 6.70 21.90
C SER A 44 -3.14 6.26 22.27
N GLN A 45 -2.99 5.43 23.32
CA GLN A 45 -1.69 4.84 23.68
C GLN A 45 -1.10 3.93 22.60
N GLN A 46 -1.92 3.35 21.73
CA GLN A 46 -1.48 2.53 20.59
C GLN A 46 -1.10 3.37 19.36
N GLY A 47 -1.07 4.71 19.48
CA GLY A 47 -0.76 5.61 18.38
C GLY A 47 -1.95 5.93 17.47
N ALA A 48 -3.16 5.48 17.81
CA ALA A 48 -4.36 5.88 17.09
C ALA A 48 -4.72 7.33 17.43
N ILE A 49 -4.80 8.19 16.42
CA ILE A 49 -5.25 9.57 16.59
C ILE A 49 -6.77 9.54 16.72
N THR A 50 -7.25 9.78 17.93
CA THR A 50 -8.68 9.76 18.27
C THR A 50 -9.11 11.14 18.76
N LYS A 51 -10.24 11.67 18.27
CA LYS A 51 -10.69 13.05 18.55
C LYS A 51 -11.78 13.12 19.62
N CYS A 52 -12.72 12.18 19.60
CA CYS A 52 -13.90 12.15 20.47
C CYS A 52 -14.07 10.76 21.06
N ILE A 53 -14.56 10.65 22.30
CA ILE A 53 -14.77 9.35 22.97
C ILE A 53 -15.79 8.48 22.21
N THR A 54 -16.75 9.10 21.52
CA THR A 54 -17.76 8.42 20.68
C THR A 54 -17.16 7.68 19.48
N THR A 55 -15.91 7.97 19.07
CA THR A 55 -15.28 7.27 17.94
C THR A 55 -15.11 5.77 18.22
N ILE A 56 -15.10 5.36 19.49
CA ILE A 56 -15.04 3.95 19.88
C ILE A 56 -16.31 3.20 19.47
N GLU A 57 -17.48 3.82 19.68
CA GLU A 57 -18.77 3.25 19.29
C GLU A 57 -18.94 3.24 17.78
N GLU A 58 -18.57 4.35 17.12
CA GLU A 58 -18.58 4.46 15.66
C GLU A 58 -17.68 3.42 14.99
N MET A 59 -16.47 3.21 15.53
CA MET A 59 -15.53 2.19 15.03
C MET A 59 -16.05 0.77 15.26
N ALA A 60 -16.76 0.52 16.37
CA ALA A 60 -17.36 -0.79 16.65
C ALA A 60 -18.54 -1.12 15.71
N GLY A 61 -19.27 -0.09 15.25
CA GLY A 61 -20.38 -0.22 14.30
C GLY A 61 -19.98 -0.06 12.83
N MET A 62 -18.69 -0.01 12.50
CA MET A 62 -18.22 0.26 11.15
C MET A 62 -18.26 -1.01 10.28
N ASP A 63 -19.04 -0.98 9.19
CA ASP A 63 -19.09 -2.06 8.20
C ASP A 63 -18.03 -1.93 7.09
N VAL A 64 -17.60 -0.69 6.79
CA VAL A 64 -16.69 -0.38 5.67
C VAL A 64 -15.46 0.37 6.19
N LEU A 65 -14.28 -0.22 6.01
CA LEU A 65 -12.99 0.42 6.27
C LEU A 65 -12.37 0.89 4.95
N CYS A 66 -12.31 2.21 4.75
CA CYS A 66 -11.50 2.80 3.69
C CYS A 66 -10.06 2.94 4.19
N SER A 67 -9.16 2.08 3.69
CA SER A 67 -7.73 2.16 4.00
C SER A 67 -6.97 2.57 2.75
N ASP A 68 -5.97 3.44 2.92
CA ASP A 68 -5.02 3.69 1.84
C ASP A 68 -4.19 2.43 1.56
N LYS A 69 -3.76 2.21 0.32
CA LYS A 69 -3.02 0.99 -0.04
C LYS A 69 -1.53 1.16 0.24
N ILE A 70 -0.96 2.24 -0.27
CA ILE A 70 0.49 2.46 -0.29
C ILE A 70 0.91 2.95 1.10
N ARG A 71 1.99 2.38 1.66
CA ARG A 71 2.51 2.71 3.00
C ARG A 71 1.57 2.39 4.17
N THR A 72 0.34 1.93 3.93
CA THR A 72 -0.59 1.48 4.97
C THR A 72 -0.75 -0.03 4.93
N LEU A 73 -1.31 -0.59 3.85
CA LEU A 73 -1.40 -2.04 3.67
C LEU A 73 -0.08 -2.66 3.20
N THR A 74 0.72 -1.89 2.47
CA THR A 74 2.02 -2.33 1.95
C THR A 74 3.15 -1.53 2.58
N LEU A 75 4.31 -2.16 2.77
CA LEU A 75 5.52 -1.46 3.22
C LEU A 75 6.14 -0.56 2.15
N ASN A 76 5.53 -0.50 0.95
CA ASN A 76 6.07 0.17 -0.22
C ASN A 76 7.54 -0.20 -0.48
N LYS A 77 7.91 -1.47 -0.27
CA LYS A 77 9.23 -2.03 -0.56
C LYS A 77 9.07 -3.02 -1.70
N LEU A 78 9.68 -2.72 -2.83
CA LEU A 78 9.68 -3.58 -4.00
C LEU A 78 11.04 -4.27 -4.13
N SER A 79 11.01 -5.50 -4.62
CA SER A 79 12.17 -6.29 -5.00
C SER A 79 11.93 -6.89 -6.36
N VAL A 80 12.98 -6.98 -7.18
CA VAL A 80 12.91 -7.62 -8.50
C VAL A 80 13.49 -9.01 -8.39
N ASP A 81 12.81 -10.02 -8.94
CA ASP A 81 13.35 -11.37 -9.06
C ASP A 81 14.08 -11.52 -10.41
N LYS A 82 15.39 -11.82 -10.39
CA LYS A 82 16.20 -12.02 -11.61
C LYS A 82 15.68 -13.18 -12.47
N ASN A 83 15.04 -14.18 -11.87
CA ASN A 83 14.56 -15.36 -12.58
C ASN A 83 13.36 -15.04 -13.47
N LEU A 84 12.52 -14.08 -13.06
CA LEU A 84 11.33 -13.65 -13.81
C LEU A 84 11.65 -12.64 -14.93
N ILE A 85 12.89 -12.16 -15.02
CA ILE A 85 13.30 -11.26 -16.10
C ILE A 85 13.48 -12.05 -17.40
N GLU A 86 12.72 -11.65 -18.41
CA GLU A 86 12.74 -12.21 -19.75
C GLU A 86 13.26 -11.19 -20.75
N VAL A 87 14.10 -11.66 -21.67
CA VAL A 87 14.72 -10.82 -22.70
C VAL A 87 14.13 -11.18 -24.06
N PHE A 88 13.46 -10.22 -24.69
CA PHE A 88 12.80 -10.42 -25.98
C PHE A 88 13.70 -10.13 -27.19
N SER A 89 14.86 -9.51 -26.94
CA SER A 89 15.88 -9.27 -27.96
C SER A 89 16.79 -10.49 -28.11
N LYS A 90 17.24 -10.77 -29.34
CA LYS A 90 18.13 -11.91 -29.60
C LYS A 90 19.55 -11.52 -29.25
N GLY A 91 20.14 -12.22 -28.28
CA GLY A 91 21.57 -12.10 -27.93
C GLY A 91 21.88 -11.15 -26.77
N ASP A 92 20.88 -10.43 -26.26
CA ASP A 92 21.06 -9.59 -25.07
C ASP A 92 20.98 -10.44 -23.78
N GLU A 93 21.91 -10.21 -22.88
CA GLU A 93 21.94 -10.84 -21.57
C GLU A 93 20.99 -10.15 -20.58
N LYS A 94 20.49 -10.89 -19.59
CA LYS A 94 19.62 -10.33 -18.54
C LYS A 94 20.28 -9.16 -17.82
N ASP A 95 21.57 -9.28 -17.50
CA ASP A 95 22.33 -8.24 -16.79
C ASP A 95 22.48 -6.96 -17.64
N TYR A 96 22.58 -7.08 -18.96
CA TYR A 96 22.60 -5.92 -19.85
C TYR A 96 21.26 -5.16 -19.83
N VAL A 97 20.13 -5.88 -19.84
CA VAL A 97 18.80 -5.26 -19.74
C VAL A 97 18.61 -4.58 -18.37
N ILE A 98 19.07 -5.21 -17.29
CA ILE A 98 19.05 -4.61 -15.94
C ILE A 98 19.89 -3.33 -15.91
N LEU A 99 21.07 -3.33 -16.52
CA LEU A 99 21.93 -2.14 -16.62
C LEU A 99 21.23 -0.99 -17.37
N LEU A 100 20.57 -1.28 -18.50
CA LEU A 100 19.81 -0.26 -19.25
C LEU A 100 18.60 0.26 -18.44
N ALA A 101 17.93 -0.61 -17.70
CA ALA A 101 16.83 -0.22 -16.81
C ALA A 101 17.33 0.65 -15.64
N ALA A 102 18.48 0.30 -15.06
CA ALA A 102 19.13 1.06 -13.99
C ALA A 102 19.64 2.42 -14.49
N ARG A 103 20.15 2.49 -15.73
CA ARG A 103 20.42 3.78 -16.41
C ARG A 103 19.16 4.63 -16.53
N ALA A 104 18.02 4.04 -16.87
CA ALA A 104 16.76 4.78 -16.88
C ALA A 104 16.20 5.10 -15.46
N SER A 105 16.87 4.69 -14.37
CA SER A 105 16.42 4.86 -12.98
C SER A 105 17.22 5.92 -12.23
N ARG A 106 16.56 6.72 -11.40
CA ARG A 106 17.20 7.69 -10.50
C ARG A 106 16.72 7.49 -9.08
N THR A 107 17.66 7.19 -8.18
CA THR A 107 17.37 7.02 -6.74
C THR A 107 16.91 8.32 -6.09
N GLU A 108 17.26 9.47 -6.67
CA GLU A 108 16.83 10.80 -6.20
C GLU A 108 15.33 11.05 -6.37
N ASN A 109 14.66 10.38 -7.32
CA ASN A 109 13.21 10.52 -7.54
C ASN A 109 12.39 9.87 -6.41
N GLN A 110 13.03 9.13 -5.49
CA GLN A 110 12.38 8.39 -4.40
C GLN A 110 11.31 7.39 -4.88
N ASP A 111 11.39 6.97 -6.14
CA ASP A 111 10.54 5.91 -6.69
C ASP A 111 11.08 4.55 -6.22
N VAL A 112 10.19 3.73 -5.66
CA VAL A 112 10.52 2.41 -5.13
C VAL A 112 10.90 1.42 -6.23
N ILE A 113 10.43 1.63 -7.46
CA ILE A 113 10.82 0.86 -8.64
C ILE A 113 12.28 1.18 -9.00
N ASP A 114 12.66 2.47 -8.96
CA ASP A 114 14.02 2.92 -9.26
C ASP A 114 15.01 2.34 -8.26
N VAL A 115 14.67 2.42 -6.97
CA VAL A 115 15.47 1.82 -5.88
C VAL A 115 15.59 0.31 -6.06
N ALA A 116 14.50 -0.38 -6.41
CA ALA A 116 14.52 -1.82 -6.61
C ALA A 116 15.41 -2.23 -7.79
N ILE A 117 15.34 -1.52 -8.93
CA ILE A 117 16.17 -1.81 -10.11
C ILE A 117 17.65 -1.53 -9.83
N VAL A 118 17.97 -0.38 -9.24
CA VAL A 118 19.36 -0.02 -8.91
C VAL A 118 19.94 -0.98 -7.87
N GLY A 119 19.12 -1.47 -6.94
CA GLY A 119 19.53 -2.49 -5.96
C GLY A 119 19.82 -3.88 -6.56
N MET A 120 19.52 -4.13 -7.84
CA MET A 120 19.86 -5.39 -8.53
C MET A 120 21.30 -5.41 -9.07
N LEU A 121 21.92 -4.24 -9.21
CA LEU A 121 23.31 -4.08 -9.60
C LEU A 121 24.23 -4.38 -8.41
N ALA A 122 25.44 -4.85 -8.69
CA ALA A 122 26.44 -5.10 -7.66
C ALA A 122 26.92 -3.78 -7.03
N ASP A 123 27.19 -2.77 -7.87
CA ASP A 123 27.46 -1.40 -7.45
C ASP A 123 26.47 -0.43 -8.15
N PRO A 124 25.68 0.36 -7.40
CA PRO A 124 24.81 1.41 -7.95
C PRO A 124 25.52 2.38 -8.91
N LYS A 125 26.85 2.56 -8.76
CA LYS A 125 27.65 3.43 -9.64
C LYS A 125 27.76 2.90 -11.07
N GLU A 126 27.62 1.60 -11.29
CA GLU A 126 27.64 0.99 -12.63
C GLU A 126 26.54 1.56 -13.53
N ALA A 127 25.40 1.95 -12.96
CA ALA A 127 24.31 2.59 -13.69
C ALA A 127 24.70 3.92 -14.36
N ARG A 128 25.82 4.53 -13.95
CA ARG A 128 26.34 5.81 -14.48
C ARG A 128 27.76 5.69 -15.02
N ALA A 129 28.37 4.52 -14.96
CA ALA A 129 29.73 4.32 -15.44
C ALA A 129 29.79 4.46 -16.99
N GLY A 130 30.74 5.27 -17.47
CA GLY A 130 31.05 5.41 -18.89
C GLY A 130 30.02 6.19 -19.72
N ILE A 131 28.99 6.77 -19.11
CA ILE A 131 27.94 7.50 -19.84
C ILE A 131 27.89 8.97 -19.44
N ARG A 132 27.66 9.83 -20.43
CA ARG A 132 27.31 11.24 -20.23
C ARG A 132 25.82 11.43 -20.46
N GLU A 133 25.10 11.80 -19.41
CA GLU A 133 23.67 12.08 -19.53
C GLU A 133 23.42 13.38 -20.30
N VAL A 134 22.44 13.32 -21.21
CA VAL A 134 22.02 14.49 -21.99
C VAL A 134 20.65 14.96 -21.55
N HIS A 135 19.69 14.04 -21.45
CA HIS A 135 18.31 14.38 -21.13
C HIS A 135 17.61 13.25 -20.38
N PHE A 136 17.05 13.57 -19.22
CA PHE A 136 16.28 12.66 -18.39
C PHE A 136 14.89 13.24 -18.16
N LEU A 137 13.85 12.43 -18.36
CA LEU A 137 12.48 12.81 -18.05
C LEU A 137 11.93 11.86 -16.97
N PRO A 138 11.53 12.37 -15.79
CA PRO A 138 10.95 11.54 -14.73
C PRO A 138 9.60 10.95 -15.16
N PHE A 139 9.16 9.91 -14.47
CA PHE A 139 7.88 9.27 -14.73
C PHE A 139 6.74 10.30 -14.64
N ASN A 140 5.88 10.31 -15.65
CA ASN A 140 4.63 11.05 -15.62
C ASN A 140 3.45 10.12 -15.88
N LEU A 141 2.27 10.49 -15.37
CA LEU A 141 1.05 9.69 -15.53
C LEU A 141 0.54 9.63 -16.98
N VAL A 142 0.96 10.59 -17.82
CA VAL A 142 0.56 10.71 -19.22
C VAL A 142 1.35 9.75 -20.11
N ASP A 143 2.68 9.84 -20.10
CA ASP A 143 3.54 8.99 -20.93
C ASP A 143 3.75 7.60 -20.31
N LYS A 144 3.53 7.45 -19.00
CA LYS A 144 3.70 6.21 -18.22
C LYS A 144 5.07 5.55 -18.42
N ARG A 145 6.11 6.37 -18.60
CA ARG A 145 7.49 5.93 -18.83
C ARG A 145 8.51 6.96 -18.35
N THR A 146 9.75 6.50 -18.19
CA THR A 146 10.92 7.28 -17.78
C THR A 146 12.04 7.03 -18.80
N PRO A 147 12.27 7.95 -19.75
CA PRO A 147 13.38 7.87 -20.69
C PRO A 147 14.62 8.61 -20.18
N LEU A 148 15.78 8.00 -20.40
CA LEU A 148 17.10 8.62 -20.33
C LEU A 148 17.75 8.62 -21.72
N THR A 149 18.22 9.79 -22.15
CA THR A 149 19.10 9.94 -23.32
C THR A 149 20.51 10.23 -22.82
N TYR A 150 21.46 9.41 -23.24
CA TYR A 150 22.86 9.51 -22.84
C TYR A 150 23.79 9.27 -24.04
N ILE A 151 25.03 9.72 -23.90
CA ILE A 151 26.12 9.46 -24.84
C ILE A 151 27.06 8.47 -24.16
N ASP A 152 27.38 7.38 -24.84
CA ASP A 152 28.32 6.37 -24.33
C ASP A 152 29.79 6.84 -24.47
N SER A 153 30.73 6.08 -23.92
CA SER A 153 32.17 6.37 -23.98
C SER A 153 32.70 6.45 -25.42
N ASP A 154 32.07 5.73 -26.36
CA ASP A 154 32.39 5.77 -27.79
C ASP A 154 31.79 6.98 -28.53
N GLY A 155 31.05 7.85 -27.84
CA GLY A 155 30.38 9.00 -28.43
C GLY A 155 29.04 8.68 -29.10
N ASN A 156 28.55 7.45 -29.00
CA ASN A 156 27.27 7.04 -29.57
C ASN A 156 26.09 7.51 -28.72
N TRP A 157 25.03 7.97 -29.39
CA TRP A 157 23.80 8.41 -28.73
C TRP A 157 22.86 7.24 -28.49
N HIS A 158 22.44 7.06 -27.24
CA HIS A 158 21.50 6.03 -26.83
C HIS A 158 20.34 6.62 -26.05
N ARG A 159 19.17 5.98 -26.19
CA ARG A 159 17.99 6.29 -25.39
C ARG A 159 17.46 5.00 -24.77
N SER A 160 17.50 4.93 -23.44
CA SER A 160 16.90 3.85 -22.67
C SER A 160 15.61 4.35 -22.05
N SER A 161 14.54 3.58 -22.13
CA SER A 161 13.24 3.94 -21.55
C SER A 161 12.69 2.75 -20.78
N LYS A 162 12.22 3.00 -19.57
CA LYS A 162 11.45 2.03 -18.78
C LYS A 162 10.04 2.56 -18.54
N GLY A 163 9.05 1.71 -18.38
CA GLY A 163 7.66 2.15 -18.20
C GLY A 163 6.65 1.03 -18.36
N ALA A 164 5.38 1.41 -18.47
CA ALA A 164 4.29 0.48 -18.74
C ALA A 164 4.59 -0.32 -20.03
N PRO A 165 4.47 -1.66 -20.02
CA PRO A 165 4.79 -2.50 -21.17
C PRO A 165 4.09 -2.06 -22.45
N GLU A 166 2.84 -1.63 -22.37
CA GLU A 166 2.05 -1.17 -23.52
C GLU A 166 2.66 0.07 -24.17
N GLN A 167 3.20 0.99 -23.37
CA GLN A 167 3.83 2.20 -23.90
C GLN A 167 5.22 1.94 -24.45
N ILE A 168 5.99 1.03 -23.84
CA ILE A 168 7.30 0.64 -24.39
C ILE A 168 7.13 -0.09 -25.72
N LEU A 169 6.13 -0.97 -25.83
CA LEU A 169 5.80 -1.67 -27.07
C LEU A 169 5.29 -0.76 -28.18
N ASN A 170 4.68 0.38 -27.87
CA ASN A 170 4.27 1.35 -28.89
C ASN A 170 5.46 2.14 -29.47
N LEU A 171 6.57 2.25 -28.73
CA LEU A 171 7.77 2.96 -29.17
C LEU A 171 8.69 2.04 -29.97
N CYS A 172 8.86 0.83 -29.47
CA CYS A 172 9.61 -0.21 -30.14
C CYS A 172 8.64 -0.84 -31.14
N ASN A 173 8.70 -0.46 -32.42
CA ASN A 173 7.84 -0.98 -33.50
C ASN A 173 8.07 -2.50 -33.75
N TYR A 174 7.77 -3.32 -32.73
CA TYR A 174 8.05 -4.75 -32.67
C TYR A 174 7.00 -5.53 -33.44
N LYS A 175 7.41 -6.72 -33.87
CA LYS A 175 6.51 -7.71 -34.47
C LYS A 175 5.42 -8.11 -33.48
N GLU A 176 4.24 -8.39 -34.03
CA GLU A 176 3.05 -8.75 -33.25
C GLU A 176 3.24 -10.02 -32.40
N ASP A 177 4.17 -10.89 -32.78
CA ASP A 177 4.57 -12.06 -32.00
C ASP A 177 5.16 -11.68 -30.63
N VAL A 178 5.99 -10.64 -30.58
CA VAL A 178 6.59 -10.15 -29.33
C VAL A 178 5.51 -9.47 -28.48
N ARG A 179 4.63 -8.67 -29.10
CA ARG A 179 3.49 -8.04 -28.42
C ARG A 179 2.63 -9.10 -27.72
N LYS A 180 2.30 -10.20 -28.40
CA LYS A 180 1.53 -11.32 -27.83
C LYS A 180 2.25 -12.00 -26.67
N ARG A 181 3.56 -12.26 -26.80
CA ARG A 181 4.35 -12.87 -25.71
C ARG A 181 4.38 -11.99 -24.45
N VAL A 182 4.55 -10.67 -24.62
CA VAL A 182 4.55 -9.74 -23.48
C VAL A 182 3.19 -9.70 -22.80
N HIS A 183 2.09 -9.56 -23.56
CA HIS A 183 0.74 -9.55 -22.96
C HIS A 183 0.37 -10.89 -22.31
N GLY A 184 0.83 -12.01 -22.90
CA GLY A 184 0.63 -13.35 -22.32
C GLY A 184 1.30 -13.51 -20.95
N MET A 185 2.43 -12.83 -20.70
CA MET A 185 3.08 -12.85 -19.39
C MET A 185 2.44 -11.91 -18.37
N ILE A 186 1.82 -10.82 -18.80
CA ILE A 186 1.14 -9.88 -17.89
C ILE A 186 -0.15 -10.49 -17.32
N ASN A 187 -0.84 -11.30 -18.12
CA ASN A 187 -2.12 -11.90 -17.76
C ASN A 187 -2.02 -13.28 -17.07
N ASN A 188 -0.81 -13.81 -16.90
CA ASN A 188 -0.56 -15.12 -16.28
C ASN A 188 -0.12 -14.94 -14.82
#